data_AF-A0A519EKQ9-F1
#
_entry.id   AF-A0A519EKQ9-F1
#
_cell.length_a   1.000
_cell.length_b   1.000
_cell.length_c   1.000
_cell.angle_alpha   90.00
_cell.angle_beta   90.00
_cell.angle_gamma   90.00
#
_symmetry.space_group_name_H-M   'P 1'
#
loop_
_entity.id
_entity.type
_entity.pdbx_description
1 polymer ?
#
loop_
_entity_poly.entity_id
_entity_poly.type
_entity_poly.pdbx_seq_one_letter_code
_entity_poly.pdbx_strand_id
1 'polypeptide(L)'
;MWTGFTFVGYFTPVRELGLAFLQTRMGSWEVFWVFFYGFATYGNAGFMREQVCKYMCPYARFQSAMFDRDTLIVTYDPQRGELRAPRRKGPDPRTLGLGDCIDCGLCVEVCPTGIDIRQGLQYECIGCGLCVDACDTVMQKMAYPPGLIRYDTQNGMEAKWSRRQLLRRVLRPRVLVYTAVLTLVVVGLLASLVVRTPFKVDVVRDRASLARIAEGGRLENVYRLQIMNATEKPQRYRITADGLEGLSVSPDAPVAVEAAQSRWVAVRLQVPYGAVSAGSHTVHFAIREEGGGAQVSEKAAFLVPR
;
A
#
# COMPACT_ATOMS: atom_id res chain seq x y z
N MET A 1 5.80 20.41 5.90
CA MET A 1 6.13 19.90 7.25
C MET A 1 5.33 18.64 7.58
N TRP A 2 3.98 18.69 7.59
CA TRP A 2 3.15 17.52 7.94
C TRP A 2 3.39 16.27 7.08
N THR A 3 3.72 16.42 5.81
CA THR A 3 4.10 15.29 4.94
C THR A 3 5.34 14.57 5.45
N GLY A 4 6.40 15.32 5.79
CA GLY A 4 7.61 14.76 6.39
C GLY A 4 7.37 14.19 7.78
N PHE A 5 6.55 14.85 8.62
CA PHE A 5 6.18 14.34 9.94
C PHE A 5 5.50 12.98 9.87
N THR A 6 4.51 12.83 8.97
CA THR A 6 3.78 11.58 8.81
C THR A 6 4.69 10.46 8.30
N PHE A 7 5.61 10.79 7.38
CA PHE A 7 6.60 9.83 6.88
C PHE A 7 7.56 9.37 7.97
N VAL A 8 8.11 10.30 8.76
CA VAL A 8 9.01 9.95 9.88
C VAL A 8 8.27 9.17 10.97
N GLY A 9 6.99 9.48 11.21
CA GLY A 9 6.11 8.74 12.12
C GLY A 9 5.84 7.28 11.73
N TYR A 10 6.24 6.85 10.52
CA TYR A 10 6.26 5.43 10.16
C TYR A 10 7.45 4.68 10.80
N PHE A 11 8.56 5.37 11.05
CA PHE A 11 9.79 4.77 11.59
C PHE A 11 9.98 5.03 13.09
N THR A 12 9.50 6.17 13.59
CA THR A 12 9.49 6.52 15.02
C THR A 12 8.06 6.45 15.55
N PRO A 13 7.80 5.91 16.77
CA PRO A 13 6.46 5.89 17.36
C PRO A 13 5.79 7.26 17.32
N VAL A 14 4.68 7.38 16.57
CA VAL A 14 4.05 8.68 16.25
C VAL A 14 3.62 9.47 17.49
N ARG A 15 3.26 8.78 18.58
CA ARG A 15 2.88 9.40 19.86
C ARG A 15 4.09 10.04 20.54
N GLU A 16 5.22 9.34 20.57
CA GLU A 16 6.47 9.86 21.13
C GLU A 16 7.01 11.01 20.28
N LEU A 17 6.99 10.85 18.94
CA LEU A 17 7.38 11.89 18.00
C LEU A 17 6.51 13.15 18.14
N GLY A 18 5.19 12.98 18.31
CA GLY A 18 4.27 14.11 18.53
C GLY A 18 4.53 14.84 19.84
N LEU A 19 4.80 14.11 20.93
CA LEU A 19 5.20 14.70 22.21
C LEU A 19 6.56 15.39 22.11
N ALA A 20 7.54 14.77 21.46
CA ALA A 20 8.86 15.35 21.23
C ALA A 20 8.79 16.62 20.36
N PHE A 21 7.91 16.67 19.36
CA PHE A 21 7.64 17.87 18.58
C PHE A 21 7.08 19.01 19.44
N LEU A 22 6.05 18.74 20.26
CA LEU A 22 5.45 19.74 21.14
C LEU A 22 6.41 20.24 22.22
N GLN A 23 7.28 19.37 22.73
CA GLN A 23 8.27 19.71 23.74
C GLN A 23 9.56 20.28 23.14
N THR A 24 9.67 20.43 21.82
CA THR A 24 10.88 20.85 21.10
C THR A 24 12.11 19.97 21.39
N ARG A 25 11.89 18.68 21.64
CA ARG A 25 12.91 17.67 21.99
C ARG A 25 13.12 16.63 20.89
N MET A 26 12.80 16.96 19.64
CA MET A 26 13.06 16.06 18.52
C MET A 26 14.56 15.83 18.35
N GLY A 27 14.93 14.58 18.05
CA GLY A 27 16.30 14.25 17.71
C GLY A 27 16.72 14.87 16.37
N SER A 28 18.03 15.12 16.19
CA SER A 28 18.57 15.73 14.97
C SER A 28 18.18 14.98 13.69
N TRP A 29 18.09 13.65 13.76
CA TRP A 29 17.61 12.79 12.67
C TRP A 29 16.16 13.09 12.28
N GLU A 30 15.27 13.17 13.26
CA GLU A 30 13.84 13.40 13.04
C GLU A 30 13.61 14.79 12.44
N VAL A 31 14.26 15.81 13.03
CA VAL A 31 14.21 17.19 12.52
C VAL A 31 14.65 17.22 11.06
N PHE A 32 15.82 16.65 10.74
CA PHE A 32 16.35 16.65 9.39
C PHE A 32 15.35 16.06 8.39
N TRP A 33 14.81 14.86 8.64
CA TRP A 33 13.91 14.20 7.68
C TRP A 33 12.54 14.84 7.59
N VAL A 34 11.97 15.32 8.71
CA VAL A 34 10.68 16.03 8.68
C VAL A 34 10.77 17.27 7.81
N PHE A 35 11.83 18.07 7.97
CA PHE A 35 12.04 19.26 7.17
C PHE A 35 12.48 18.93 5.75
N PHE A 36 13.34 17.93 5.54
CA PHE A 36 13.77 17.50 4.20
C PHE A 36 12.59 17.06 3.35
N TYR A 37 11.76 16.11 3.83
CA TYR A 37 10.60 15.66 3.06
C TYR A 37 9.51 16.73 2.98
N GLY A 38 9.37 17.57 4.01
CA GLY A 38 8.49 18.74 3.97
C GLY A 38 8.91 19.73 2.87
N PHE A 39 10.20 20.04 2.78
CA PHE A 39 10.79 20.91 1.78
C PHE A 39 10.74 20.27 0.40
N ALA A 40 11.08 18.99 0.26
CA ALA A 40 10.99 18.27 -1.00
C ALA A 40 9.54 18.22 -1.51
N THR A 41 8.56 18.01 -0.62
CA THR A 41 7.14 18.08 -1.01
C THR A 41 6.79 19.47 -1.52
N TYR A 42 7.17 20.52 -0.78
CA TYR A 42 6.91 21.89 -1.18
C TYR A 42 7.61 22.26 -2.50
N GLY A 43 8.88 21.89 -2.65
CA GLY A 43 9.69 22.12 -3.85
C GLY A 43 9.08 21.43 -5.07
N ASN A 44 8.77 20.14 -4.95
CA ASN A 44 8.22 19.38 -6.07
C ASN A 44 6.76 19.78 -6.39
N ALA A 45 5.83 19.68 -5.43
CA ALA A 45 4.41 19.87 -5.69
C ALA A 45 3.95 21.33 -5.64
N GLY A 46 4.59 22.16 -4.81
CA GLY A 46 4.19 23.56 -4.60
C GLY A 46 4.90 24.54 -5.53
N PHE A 47 6.23 24.42 -5.65
CA PHE A 47 7.05 25.35 -6.44
C PHE A 47 7.20 24.89 -7.90
N MET A 48 7.65 23.65 -8.13
CA MET A 48 7.86 23.11 -9.48
C MET A 48 6.57 22.66 -10.17
N ARG A 49 5.56 22.26 -9.39
CA ARG A 49 4.19 21.96 -9.87
C ARG A 49 4.19 21.02 -11.10
N GLU A 50 3.67 21.50 -12.23
CA GLU A 50 3.56 20.74 -13.47
C GLU A 50 4.90 20.40 -14.14
N GLN A 51 5.99 21.09 -13.79
CA GLN A 51 7.33 20.76 -14.30
C GLN A 51 7.75 19.35 -13.88
N VAL A 52 7.36 18.94 -12.66
CA VAL A 52 7.58 17.58 -12.17
C VAL A 52 6.83 16.60 -13.07
N CYS A 53 5.56 16.86 -13.37
CA CYS A 53 4.74 15.99 -14.21
C CYS A 53 5.25 15.89 -15.66
N LYS A 54 5.78 17.00 -16.22
CA LYS A 54 6.29 17.04 -17.60
C LYS A 54 7.64 16.35 -17.78
N TYR A 55 8.58 16.64 -16.87
CA TYR A 55 10.00 16.32 -17.10
C TYR A 55 10.57 15.27 -16.15
N MET A 56 10.04 15.14 -14.94
CA MET A 56 10.62 14.26 -13.92
C MET A 56 9.82 12.98 -13.72
N CYS A 57 8.49 13.06 -13.80
CA CYS A 57 7.60 11.98 -13.46
C CYS A 57 7.49 10.99 -14.63
N PRO A 58 8.04 9.77 -14.53
CA PRO A 58 7.90 8.77 -15.59
C PRO A 58 6.45 8.26 -15.70
N TYR A 59 5.64 8.47 -14.66
CA TYR A 59 4.26 7.99 -14.59
C TYR A 59 3.41 8.52 -15.73
N ALA A 60 3.55 9.79 -16.14
CA ALA A 60 2.77 10.36 -17.23
C ALA A 60 2.92 9.56 -18.54
N ARG A 61 4.14 9.05 -18.80
CA ARG A 61 4.43 8.20 -19.97
C ARG A 61 3.93 6.77 -19.81
N PHE A 62 4.07 6.20 -18.61
CA PHE A 62 3.50 4.87 -18.34
C PHE A 62 1.98 4.88 -18.42
N GLN A 63 1.35 5.93 -17.89
CA GLN A 63 -0.09 6.11 -17.91
C GLN A 63 -0.61 6.25 -19.34
N SER A 64 0.06 7.04 -20.20
CA SER A 64 -0.35 7.18 -21.60
C SER A 64 -0.25 5.86 -22.37
N ALA A 65 0.71 4.99 -22.04
CA ALA A 65 0.81 3.64 -22.60
C ALA A 65 -0.27 2.67 -22.09
N MET A 66 -0.85 2.93 -20.91
CA MET A 66 -1.93 2.13 -20.33
C MET A 66 -3.32 2.54 -20.83
N PHE A 67 -3.45 3.68 -21.51
CA PHE A 67 -4.73 4.13 -22.04
C PHE A 67 -5.21 3.24 -23.20
N ASP A 68 -6.49 2.93 -23.16
CA ASP A 68 -7.22 2.26 -24.24
C ASP A 68 -8.31 3.17 -24.82
N ARG A 69 -8.93 2.75 -25.93
CA ARG A 69 -9.98 3.54 -26.60
C ARG A 69 -11.26 3.74 -25.76
N ASP A 70 -11.39 2.99 -24.66
CA ASP A 70 -12.49 3.08 -23.71
C ASP A 70 -12.05 3.77 -22.39
N THR A 71 -10.91 4.45 -22.39
CA THR A 71 -10.41 5.23 -21.25
C THR A 71 -11.01 6.64 -21.31
N LEU A 72 -11.61 7.07 -20.20
CA LEU A 72 -12.23 8.38 -20.10
C LEU A 72 -11.13 9.45 -19.95
N ILE A 73 -10.97 10.28 -20.97
CA ILE A 73 -9.96 11.35 -21.01
C ILE A 73 -10.60 12.66 -21.52
N VAL A 74 -9.94 13.78 -21.23
CA VAL A 74 -10.33 15.06 -21.83
C VAL A 74 -10.06 14.97 -23.33
N THR A 75 -11.08 15.17 -24.15
CA THR A 75 -11.03 14.95 -25.60
C THR A 75 -11.71 16.11 -26.33
N TYR A 76 -11.09 16.58 -27.40
CA TYR A 76 -11.70 17.49 -28.36
C TYR A 76 -12.51 16.70 -29.41
N ASP A 77 -13.65 17.23 -29.85
CA ASP A 77 -14.52 16.62 -30.86
C ASP A 77 -14.14 17.05 -32.29
N PRO A 78 -13.32 16.27 -33.03
CA PRO A 78 -12.90 16.65 -34.37
C PRO A 78 -14.08 16.64 -35.36
N GLN A 79 -15.03 15.71 -35.22
CA GLN A 79 -16.18 15.63 -36.13
C GLN A 79 -17.06 16.88 -36.05
N ARG A 80 -17.14 17.48 -34.87
CA ARG A 80 -17.91 18.69 -34.60
C ARG A 80 -17.11 19.97 -34.85
N GLY A 81 -15.82 19.95 -34.55
CA GLY A 81 -14.99 21.16 -34.50
C GLY A 81 -14.11 21.45 -35.72
N GLU A 82 -13.77 20.44 -36.53
CA GLU A 82 -12.85 20.62 -37.67
C GLU A 82 -13.42 21.47 -38.81
N LEU A 83 -12.53 21.99 -39.65
CA LEU A 83 -12.75 23.17 -40.51
C LEU A 83 -12.85 24.45 -39.66
N ARG A 84 -11.80 24.64 -38.86
CA ARG A 84 -11.65 25.71 -37.89
C ARG A 84 -11.39 27.02 -38.62
N ALA A 85 -12.06 28.09 -38.21
CA ALA A 85 -11.75 29.44 -38.69
C ALA A 85 -12.13 30.50 -37.66
N PRO A 86 -11.31 31.54 -37.48
CA PRO A 86 -11.67 32.71 -36.67
C PRO A 86 -12.94 33.37 -37.20
N ARG A 87 -13.90 33.66 -36.32
CA ARG A 87 -15.14 34.35 -36.70
C ARG A 87 -15.80 35.09 -35.55
N ARG A 88 -16.60 36.10 -35.92
CA ARG A 88 -17.47 36.85 -35.01
C ARG A 88 -18.83 36.17 -34.88
N LYS A 89 -19.59 36.53 -33.84
CA LYS A 89 -20.97 36.07 -33.67
C LYS A 89 -21.80 36.49 -34.88
N GLY A 90 -22.52 35.54 -35.49
CA GLY A 90 -23.17 35.77 -36.78
C GLY A 90 -23.79 34.48 -37.34
N PRO A 91 -23.70 34.23 -38.66
CA PRO A 91 -24.41 33.12 -39.31
C PRO A 91 -24.00 31.76 -38.76
N ASP A 92 -24.91 30.79 -38.88
CA ASP A 92 -24.69 29.39 -38.49
C ASP A 92 -23.43 28.86 -39.18
N PRO A 93 -22.43 28.36 -38.43
CA PRO A 93 -21.17 27.87 -39.01
C PRO A 93 -21.37 26.81 -40.09
N ARG A 94 -22.47 26.03 -40.00
CA ARG A 94 -22.82 25.02 -41.00
C ARG A 94 -23.15 25.62 -42.38
N THR A 95 -23.68 26.84 -42.42
CA THR A 95 -23.96 27.55 -43.68
C THR A 95 -22.68 27.97 -44.41
N LEU A 96 -21.56 28.05 -43.69
CA LEU A 96 -20.25 28.42 -44.20
C LEU A 96 -19.33 27.19 -44.40
N GLY A 97 -19.83 25.97 -44.16
CA GLY A 97 -19.02 24.75 -44.22
C GLY A 97 -17.94 24.67 -43.14
N LEU A 98 -18.13 25.35 -42.00
CA LEU A 98 -17.16 25.38 -40.90
C LEU A 98 -17.67 24.55 -39.71
N GLY A 99 -16.74 23.95 -38.95
CA GLY A 99 -17.05 23.29 -37.68
C GLY A 99 -17.25 24.28 -36.54
N ASP A 100 -17.67 23.82 -35.37
CA ASP A 100 -18.01 24.66 -34.21
C ASP A 100 -16.79 25.33 -33.55
N CYS A 101 -15.57 24.85 -33.80
CA CYS A 101 -14.35 25.48 -33.29
C CYS A 101 -14.05 26.80 -34.01
N ILE A 102 -13.94 27.89 -33.26
CA ILE A 102 -13.64 29.23 -33.79
C ILE A 102 -12.14 29.57 -33.79
N ASP A 103 -11.27 28.58 -33.56
CA ASP A 103 -9.81 28.73 -33.53
C ASP A 103 -9.27 29.81 -32.57
N CYS A 104 -9.93 30.04 -31.43
CA CYS A 104 -9.56 31.11 -30.49
C CYS A 104 -8.29 30.87 -29.66
N GLY A 105 -7.72 29.65 -29.66
CA GLY A 105 -6.51 29.32 -28.89
C GLY A 105 -6.67 29.24 -27.36
N LEU A 106 -7.80 29.66 -26.78
CA LEU A 106 -8.00 29.71 -25.33
C LEU A 106 -7.76 28.37 -24.62
N CYS A 107 -8.04 27.23 -25.26
CA CYS A 107 -7.77 25.90 -24.70
C CYS A 107 -6.28 25.65 -24.43
N VAL A 108 -5.39 26.29 -25.20
CA VAL A 108 -3.93 26.21 -25.04
C VAL A 108 -3.47 27.17 -23.95
N GLU A 109 -4.00 28.39 -23.94
CA GLU A 109 -3.64 29.43 -22.96
C GLU A 109 -3.98 29.03 -21.52
N VAL A 110 -5.14 28.40 -21.30
CA VAL A 110 -5.53 27.93 -19.96
C VAL A 110 -4.87 26.60 -19.58
N CYS A 111 -4.16 25.96 -20.51
CA CYS A 111 -3.55 24.68 -20.24
C CYS A 111 -2.29 24.87 -19.38
N PRO A 112 -2.22 24.32 -18.16
CA PRO A 112 -1.02 24.44 -17.32
C PRO A 112 0.17 23.74 -17.99
N THR A 113 -0.11 22.71 -18.81
CA THR A 113 0.93 22.02 -19.55
C THR A 113 1.29 22.64 -20.90
N GLY A 114 0.52 23.61 -21.39
CA GLY A 114 0.76 24.29 -22.67
C GLY A 114 0.46 23.43 -23.90
N ILE A 115 -0.33 22.35 -23.73
CA ILE A 115 -0.67 21.45 -24.81
C ILE A 115 -1.84 21.96 -25.64
N ASP A 116 -1.88 21.57 -26.91
CA ASP A 116 -3.03 21.81 -27.79
C ASP A 116 -3.89 20.55 -27.88
N ILE A 117 -4.94 20.50 -27.06
CA ILE A 117 -5.90 19.40 -26.99
C ILE A 117 -6.57 19.06 -28.34
N ARG A 118 -6.54 19.99 -29.29
CA ARG A 118 -7.09 19.79 -30.63
C ARG A 118 -6.16 18.95 -31.52
N GLN A 119 -4.93 18.66 -31.07
CA GLN A 119 -3.99 17.71 -31.69
C GLN A 119 -4.16 16.28 -31.16
N GLY A 120 -5.12 16.05 -30.26
CA GLY A 120 -5.42 14.74 -29.69
C GLY A 120 -4.75 14.52 -28.34
N LEU A 121 -4.60 13.26 -27.96
CA LEU A 121 -4.01 12.86 -26.69
C LEU A 121 -2.50 13.11 -26.69
N GLN A 122 -2.05 13.95 -25.76
CA GLN A 122 -0.64 14.25 -25.50
C GLN A 122 -0.30 13.79 -24.08
N TYR A 123 0.86 13.16 -23.88
CA TYR A 123 1.22 12.52 -22.60
C TYR A 123 1.43 13.52 -21.46
N GLU A 124 1.64 14.79 -21.79
CA GLU A 124 1.73 15.91 -20.86
C GLU A 124 0.36 16.35 -20.33
N CYS A 125 -0.75 15.82 -20.86
CA CYS A 125 -2.08 16.14 -20.35
C CYS A 125 -2.27 15.57 -18.94
N ILE A 126 -2.49 16.46 -17.95
CA ILE A 126 -2.78 16.07 -16.56
C ILE A 126 -4.29 15.87 -16.28
N GLY A 127 -5.15 15.98 -17.29
CA GLY A 127 -6.59 15.73 -17.16
C GLY A 127 -7.34 16.69 -16.21
N CYS A 128 -6.88 17.94 -16.04
CA CYS A 128 -7.47 18.90 -15.10
C CYS A 128 -8.80 19.53 -15.56
N GLY A 129 -9.12 19.48 -16.86
CA GLY A 129 -10.39 19.99 -17.39
C GLY A 129 -10.47 21.49 -17.65
N LEU A 130 -9.45 22.30 -17.36
CA LEU A 130 -9.49 23.76 -17.57
C LEU A 130 -9.82 24.17 -19.02
N CYS A 131 -9.37 23.39 -20.00
CA CYS A 131 -9.69 23.61 -21.41
C CYS A 131 -11.17 23.34 -21.75
N VAL A 132 -11.85 22.47 -21.00
CA VAL A 132 -13.30 22.23 -21.12
C VAL A 132 -14.05 23.49 -20.71
N ASP A 133 -13.77 24.01 -19.52
CA ASP A 133 -14.46 25.18 -18.96
C ASP A 133 -14.24 26.43 -19.83
N ALA A 134 -13.00 26.65 -20.28
CA ALA A 134 -12.68 27.76 -21.17
C ALA A 134 -13.38 27.64 -22.52
N CYS A 135 -13.43 26.44 -23.10
CA CYS A 135 -14.10 26.20 -24.38
C CYS A 135 -15.61 26.39 -24.25
N ASP A 136 -16.23 25.86 -23.20
CA ASP A 136 -17.67 26.01 -22.98
C ASP A 136 -18.06 27.47 -22.77
N THR A 137 -17.22 28.26 -22.10
CA THR A 137 -17.41 29.72 -21.99
C THR A 137 -17.45 30.40 -23.37
N VAL A 138 -16.59 29.99 -24.31
CA VAL A 138 -16.59 30.49 -25.69
C VAL A 138 -17.82 30.02 -26.46
N MET A 139 -18.17 28.72 -26.35
CA MET A 139 -19.35 28.16 -27.00
C MET A 139 -20.62 28.88 -26.56
N GLN A 140 -20.77 29.15 -25.27
CA GLN A 140 -21.90 29.91 -24.71
C GLN A 140 -21.98 31.34 -25.29
N LYS A 141 -20.85 32.06 -25.36
CA LYS A 141 -20.80 33.43 -25.94
C LYS A 141 -21.21 33.44 -27.42
N MET A 142 -20.81 32.39 -28.15
CA MET A 142 -21.16 32.19 -29.56
C MET A 142 -22.55 31.60 -29.78
N ALA A 143 -23.28 31.25 -28.70
CA ALA A 143 -24.56 30.55 -28.74
C ALA A 143 -24.51 29.17 -29.44
N TYR A 144 -23.39 28.45 -29.28
CA TYR A 144 -23.23 27.07 -29.72
C TYR A 144 -23.43 26.09 -28.55
N PRO A 145 -23.80 24.82 -28.82
CA PRO A 145 -23.91 23.82 -27.77
C PRO A 145 -22.58 23.66 -26.99
N PRO A 146 -22.60 23.41 -25.68
CA PRO A 146 -21.38 23.11 -24.92
C PRO A 146 -20.79 21.74 -25.30
N GLY A 147 -19.63 21.40 -24.75
CA GLY A 147 -19.01 20.08 -24.87
C GLY A 147 -18.27 19.86 -26.19
N LEU A 148 -17.68 20.91 -26.78
CA LEU A 148 -16.76 20.74 -27.92
C LEU A 148 -15.45 20.08 -27.46
N ILE A 149 -15.00 20.41 -26.24
CA ILE A 149 -14.01 19.64 -25.48
C ILE A 149 -14.76 19.07 -24.28
N ARG A 150 -14.62 17.77 -24.00
CA ARG A 150 -15.33 17.09 -22.90
C ARG A 150 -14.57 15.86 -22.42
N TYR A 151 -14.91 15.37 -21.23
CA TYR A 151 -14.49 14.02 -20.81
C TYR A 151 -15.29 12.99 -21.58
N ASP A 152 -14.62 12.22 -22.42
CA ASP A 152 -15.21 11.15 -23.19
C ASP A 152 -14.17 10.05 -23.45
N THR A 153 -14.63 8.93 -23.98
CA THR A 153 -13.76 7.86 -24.48
C THR A 153 -13.63 8.00 -25.98
N GLN A 154 -12.52 7.56 -26.57
CA GLN A 154 -12.35 7.61 -28.02
C GLN A 154 -13.48 6.86 -28.76
N ASN A 155 -13.85 5.67 -28.29
CA ASN A 155 -14.99 4.92 -28.85
C ASN A 155 -16.33 5.66 -28.64
N GLY A 156 -16.51 6.30 -27.47
CA GLY A 156 -17.71 7.09 -27.17
C GLY A 156 -17.89 8.29 -28.09
N MET A 157 -16.77 8.94 -28.45
CA MET A 157 -16.74 10.03 -29.43
C MET A 157 -17.09 9.54 -30.83
N GLU A 158 -16.44 8.48 -31.30
CA GLU A 158 -16.65 7.90 -32.64
C GLU A 158 -18.08 7.37 -32.82
N ALA A 159 -18.60 6.66 -31.81
CA ALA A 159 -19.92 6.04 -31.85
C ALA A 159 -21.06 6.91 -31.24
N LYS A 160 -20.75 8.14 -30.83
CA LYS A 160 -21.70 9.11 -30.22
C LYS A 160 -22.52 8.50 -29.08
N TRP A 161 -21.84 7.83 -28.15
CA TRP A 161 -22.50 7.15 -27.04
C TRP A 161 -23.18 8.13 -26.09
N SER A 162 -24.37 7.75 -25.62
CA SER A 162 -25.02 8.40 -24.50
C SER A 162 -24.28 8.13 -23.18
N ARG A 163 -24.47 8.99 -22.17
CA ARG A 163 -23.92 8.79 -20.81
C ARG A 163 -24.24 7.41 -20.24
N ARG A 164 -25.43 6.86 -20.54
CA ARG A 164 -25.83 5.51 -20.09
C ARG A 164 -25.00 4.41 -20.77
N GLN A 165 -24.66 4.58 -22.05
CA GLN A 165 -23.81 3.62 -22.77
C GLN A 165 -22.36 3.69 -22.28
N LEU A 166 -21.83 4.90 -22.02
CA LEU A 166 -20.52 5.08 -21.41
C LEU A 166 -20.42 4.38 -20.04
N LEU A 167 -21.41 4.57 -19.17
CA LEU A 167 -21.45 3.90 -17.86
C LEU A 167 -21.55 2.38 -17.97
N ARG A 168 -22.34 1.86 -18.92
CA ARG A 168 -22.38 0.41 -19.19
C ARG A 168 -21.04 -0.14 -19.66
N ARG A 169 -20.26 0.65 -20.40
CA ARG A 169 -18.93 0.26 -20.90
C ARG A 169 -17.89 0.10 -19.79
N VAL A 170 -18.13 0.67 -18.60
CA VAL A 170 -17.30 0.44 -17.41
C VAL A 170 -17.31 -1.04 -17.02
N LEU A 171 -18.43 -1.75 -17.20
CA LEU A 171 -18.59 -3.18 -16.90
C LEU A 171 -18.00 -4.11 -17.99
N ARG A 172 -16.94 -3.68 -18.67
CA ARG A 172 -16.28 -4.49 -19.71
C ARG A 172 -15.46 -5.65 -19.09
N PRO A 173 -15.29 -6.77 -19.80
CA PRO A 173 -14.63 -7.97 -19.25
C PRO A 173 -13.26 -7.69 -18.61
N ARG A 174 -12.42 -6.86 -19.25
CA ARG A 174 -11.10 -6.48 -18.71
C ARG A 174 -11.19 -5.82 -17.34
N VAL A 175 -12.13 -4.88 -17.15
CA VAL A 175 -12.33 -4.18 -15.87
C VAL A 175 -12.86 -5.16 -14.83
N LEU A 176 -13.84 -6.00 -15.19
CA LEU A 176 -14.39 -7.01 -14.28
C LEU A 176 -13.31 -7.98 -13.79
N VAL A 177 -12.41 -8.44 -14.67
CA VAL A 177 -11.28 -9.31 -14.29
C VAL A 177 -10.35 -8.59 -13.31
N TYR A 178 -9.92 -7.36 -13.60
CA TYR A 178 -9.04 -6.62 -12.70
C TYR A 178 -9.70 -6.32 -11.35
N THR A 179 -10.97 -5.93 -11.34
CA THR A 179 -11.74 -5.71 -10.11
C THR A 179 -11.89 -7.01 -9.32
N ALA A 180 -12.15 -8.14 -9.98
CA ALA A 180 -12.25 -9.44 -9.31
C ALA A 180 -10.92 -9.85 -8.67
N VAL A 181 -9.80 -9.75 -9.39
CA VAL A 181 -8.46 -10.05 -8.86
C VAL A 181 -8.11 -9.13 -7.69
N LEU A 182 -8.35 -7.82 -7.83
CA LEU A 182 -8.10 -6.86 -6.75
C LEU A 182 -8.95 -7.19 -5.52
N THR A 183 -10.24 -7.51 -5.73
CA THR A 183 -11.15 -7.91 -4.63
C THR A 183 -10.67 -9.18 -3.95
N LEU A 184 -10.23 -10.18 -4.71
CA LEU A 184 -9.66 -11.42 -4.16
C LEU A 184 -8.44 -11.14 -3.29
N VAL A 185 -7.52 -10.29 -3.76
CA VAL A 185 -6.31 -9.92 -3.00
C VAL A 185 -6.68 -9.16 -1.73
N VAL A 186 -7.59 -8.20 -1.80
CA VAL A 186 -8.06 -7.43 -0.64
C VAL A 186 -8.74 -8.33 0.38
N VAL A 187 -9.64 -9.21 -0.06
CA VAL A 187 -10.31 -10.19 0.81
C VAL A 187 -9.29 -11.14 1.43
N GLY A 188 -8.33 -11.64 0.66
CA GLY A 188 -7.25 -12.50 1.15
C GLY A 188 -6.37 -11.80 2.19
N LEU A 189 -6.02 -10.54 1.97
CA LEU A 189 -5.26 -9.73 2.93
C LEU A 189 -6.05 -9.49 4.22
N LEU A 190 -7.34 -9.13 4.12
CA LEU A 190 -8.20 -8.92 5.28
C LEU A 190 -8.42 -10.22 6.07
N ALA A 191 -8.68 -11.33 5.39
CA ALA A 191 -8.80 -12.64 6.02
C ALA A 191 -7.49 -13.04 6.73
N SER A 192 -6.34 -12.84 6.06
CA SER A 192 -5.01 -13.06 6.64
C SER A 192 -4.78 -12.21 7.89
N LEU A 193 -5.20 -10.95 7.88
CA LEU A 193 -5.07 -10.05 9.02
C LEU A 193 -5.96 -10.47 10.20
N VAL A 194 -7.17 -10.94 9.94
CA VAL A 194 -8.12 -11.40 10.97
C VAL A 194 -7.67 -12.73 11.60
N VAL A 195 -7.11 -13.64 10.81
CA VAL A 195 -6.67 -14.97 11.28
C VAL A 195 -5.24 -14.94 11.84
N ARG A 196 -4.54 -13.80 11.72
CA ARG A 196 -3.16 -13.64 12.19
C ARG A 196 -3.04 -13.99 13.67
N THR A 197 -2.13 -14.91 14.00
CA THR A 197 -1.82 -15.21 15.40
C THR A 197 -1.20 -13.99 16.09
N PRO A 198 -1.62 -13.67 17.33
CA PRO A 198 -1.15 -12.48 18.05
C PRO A 198 0.31 -12.56 18.50
N PHE A 199 0.96 -13.72 18.33
CA PHE A 199 2.37 -13.90 18.62
C PHE A 199 3.01 -14.92 17.69
N LYS A 200 4.35 -14.87 17.62
CA LYS A 200 5.20 -15.82 16.89
C LYS A 200 6.28 -16.36 17.84
N VAL A 201 6.61 -17.64 17.71
CA VAL A 201 7.70 -18.28 18.47
C VAL A 201 8.66 -18.95 17.50
N ASP A 202 9.95 -18.69 17.65
CA ASP A 202 10.99 -19.42 16.93
C ASP A 202 11.84 -20.21 17.95
N VAL A 203 11.97 -21.54 17.75
CA VAL A 203 12.75 -22.43 18.64
C VAL A 203 14.16 -22.61 18.09
N VAL A 204 15.16 -22.18 18.85
CA VAL A 204 16.58 -22.39 18.51
C VAL A 204 17.21 -23.30 19.56
N ARG A 205 17.62 -24.50 19.16
CA ARG A 205 18.41 -25.39 20.03
C ARG A 205 19.81 -24.81 20.20
N ASP A 206 20.30 -24.76 21.43
CA ASP A 206 21.69 -24.38 21.68
C ASP A 206 22.61 -25.50 21.17
N ARG A 207 23.48 -25.16 20.21
CA ARG A 207 24.43 -26.10 19.62
C ARG A 207 25.63 -26.37 20.52
N ALA A 208 25.94 -25.46 21.45
CA ALA A 208 27.10 -25.53 22.32
C ALA A 208 26.84 -26.35 23.60
N SER A 209 25.58 -26.47 24.03
CA SER A 209 25.22 -27.37 25.14
C SER A 209 24.86 -28.76 24.60
N LEU A 210 25.79 -29.70 24.70
CA LEU A 210 25.45 -31.13 24.67
C LEU A 210 24.51 -31.46 25.83
N ALA A 211 23.70 -32.51 25.69
CA ALA A 211 22.80 -32.96 26.74
C ALA A 211 23.60 -33.21 28.03
N ARG A 212 23.23 -32.55 29.13
CA ARG A 212 23.92 -32.68 30.42
C ARG A 212 23.07 -33.50 31.38
N ILE A 213 23.72 -34.15 32.33
CA ILE A 213 23.04 -34.77 33.46
C ILE A 213 22.99 -33.70 34.55
N ALA A 214 21.79 -33.21 34.85
CA ALA A 214 21.56 -32.22 35.90
C ALA A 214 21.60 -32.89 37.29
N GLU A 215 21.82 -32.08 38.33
CA GLU A 215 21.72 -32.50 39.73
C GLU A 215 20.34 -33.13 39.98
N GLY A 216 20.31 -34.44 40.30
CA GLY A 216 19.09 -35.23 40.45
C GLY A 216 18.87 -36.32 39.39
N GLY A 217 19.85 -36.59 38.51
CA GLY A 217 19.79 -37.73 37.58
C GLY A 217 18.78 -37.53 36.45
N ARG A 218 18.60 -36.28 36.02
CA ARG A 218 17.75 -35.91 34.88
C ARG A 218 18.61 -35.47 33.71
N LEU A 219 18.27 -35.94 32.52
CA LEU A 219 18.93 -35.52 31.29
C LEU A 219 18.29 -34.21 30.81
N GLU A 220 19.10 -33.17 30.64
CA GLU A 220 18.65 -31.85 30.21
C GLU A 220 19.16 -31.46 28.82
N ASN A 221 18.28 -30.87 28.01
CA ASN A 221 18.62 -30.20 26.75
C ASN A 221 18.21 -28.71 26.85
N VAL A 222 19.09 -27.82 26.41
CA VAL A 222 18.85 -26.36 26.48
C VAL A 222 18.39 -25.81 25.12
N TYR A 223 17.35 -24.99 25.16
CA TYR A 223 16.76 -24.31 24.01
C TYR A 223 16.63 -22.82 24.30
N ARG A 224 16.68 -22.01 23.25
CA ARG A 224 16.38 -20.59 23.26
C ARG A 224 15.15 -20.36 22.41
N LEU A 225 14.06 -19.95 23.06
CA LEU A 225 12.82 -19.56 22.41
C LEU A 225 12.85 -18.05 22.16
N GLN A 226 12.65 -17.63 20.92
CA GLN A 226 12.37 -16.24 20.61
C GLN A 226 10.85 -16.05 20.55
N ILE A 227 10.28 -15.39 21.55
CA ILE A 227 8.84 -15.10 21.59
C ILE A 227 8.64 -13.65 21.18
N MET A 228 7.85 -13.43 20.13
CA MET A 228 7.49 -12.09 19.64
C MET A 228 6.01 -11.84 19.88
N ASN A 229 5.70 -10.88 20.77
CA ASN A 229 4.35 -10.39 20.97
C ASN A 229 4.00 -9.38 19.88
N ALA A 230 3.02 -9.70 19.04
CA ALA A 230 2.56 -8.80 17.98
C ALA A 230 1.37 -7.92 18.41
N THR A 231 0.95 -7.99 19.68
CA THR A 231 -0.14 -7.17 20.22
C THR A 231 0.38 -5.87 20.85
N GLU A 232 -0.49 -4.88 20.97
CA GLU A 232 -0.20 -3.60 21.64
C GLU A 232 -0.36 -3.67 23.17
N LYS A 233 -0.53 -4.87 23.75
CA LYS A 233 -0.66 -5.07 25.19
C LYS A 233 0.41 -6.04 25.68
N PRO A 234 0.92 -5.89 26.92
CA PRO A 234 1.77 -6.90 27.52
C PRO A 234 1.02 -8.24 27.63
N GLN A 235 1.69 -9.33 27.29
CA GLN A 235 1.12 -10.67 27.30
C GLN A 235 1.97 -11.64 28.09
N ARG A 236 1.31 -12.67 28.64
CA ARG A 236 1.97 -13.74 29.39
C ARG A 236 1.79 -15.06 28.67
N TYR A 237 2.88 -15.76 28.45
CA TYR A 237 2.91 -17.04 27.74
C TYR A 237 3.34 -18.17 28.66
N ARG A 238 2.58 -19.26 28.67
CA ARG A 238 2.96 -20.52 29.32
C ARG A 238 3.58 -21.45 28.29
N ILE A 239 4.73 -22.01 28.64
CA ILE A 239 5.51 -22.88 27.76
C ILE A 239 5.38 -24.31 28.30
N THR A 240 4.83 -25.18 27.47
CA THR A 240 4.70 -26.61 27.74
C THR A 240 5.41 -27.39 26.64
N ALA A 241 5.75 -28.65 26.88
CA ALA A 241 6.35 -29.49 25.86
C ALA A 241 5.79 -30.91 25.93
N ASP A 242 5.57 -31.49 24.76
CA ASP A 242 4.99 -32.83 24.60
C ASP A 242 5.89 -33.68 23.67
N GLY A 243 5.74 -35.00 23.73
CA GLY A 243 6.40 -35.95 22.82
C GLY A 243 7.28 -37.02 23.48
N LEU A 244 7.55 -36.90 24.78
CA LEU A 244 8.29 -37.89 25.57
C LEU A 244 7.63 -38.10 26.94
N GLU A 245 7.63 -39.34 27.43
CA GLU A 245 7.12 -39.65 28.77
C GLU A 245 8.05 -39.07 29.86
N GLY A 246 7.46 -38.40 30.85
CA GLY A 246 8.20 -37.75 31.93
C GLY A 246 8.93 -36.46 31.52
N LEU A 247 8.65 -35.91 30.33
CA LEU A 247 9.18 -34.63 29.86
C LEU A 247 8.67 -33.50 30.76
N SER A 248 9.60 -32.69 31.27
CA SER A 248 9.30 -31.52 32.07
C SER A 248 10.04 -30.31 31.54
N VAL A 249 9.40 -29.14 31.63
CA VAL A 249 9.94 -27.85 31.18
C VAL A 249 10.45 -27.09 32.39
N SER A 250 11.64 -26.52 32.31
CA SER A 250 12.22 -25.67 33.37
C SER A 250 12.77 -24.36 32.79
N PRO A 251 12.39 -23.19 33.31
CA PRO A 251 11.44 -22.97 34.41
C PRO A 251 9.97 -23.16 34.00
N ASP A 252 9.15 -23.71 34.88
CA ASP A 252 7.68 -23.80 34.73
C ASP A 252 7.01 -22.53 35.28
N ALA A 253 7.34 -21.39 34.66
CA ALA A 253 6.76 -20.10 35.02
C ALA A 253 6.31 -19.37 33.76
N PRO A 254 5.18 -18.64 33.80
CA PRO A 254 4.73 -17.85 32.67
C PRO A 254 5.74 -16.73 32.36
N VAL A 255 6.03 -16.53 31.07
CA VAL A 255 6.93 -15.48 30.60
C VAL A 255 6.11 -14.28 30.16
N ALA A 256 6.36 -13.14 30.80
CA ALA A 256 5.82 -11.86 30.35
C ALA A 256 6.65 -11.29 29.18
N VAL A 257 5.97 -10.85 28.13
CA VAL A 257 6.54 -10.17 26.96
C VAL A 257 5.73 -8.89 26.74
N GLU A 258 6.43 -7.75 26.69
CA GLU A 258 5.79 -6.44 26.53
C GLU A 258 5.13 -6.28 25.16
N ALA A 259 4.31 -5.23 25.02
CA ALA A 259 3.67 -4.87 23.76
C ALA A 259 4.71 -4.69 22.63
N ALA A 260 4.45 -5.27 21.46
CA ALA A 260 5.33 -5.23 20.28
C ALA A 260 6.79 -5.69 20.52
N GLN A 261 7.07 -6.39 21.62
CA GLN A 261 8.43 -6.81 22.00
C GLN A 261 8.76 -8.22 21.48
N SER A 262 10.03 -8.43 21.12
CA SER A 262 10.62 -9.76 20.95
C SER A 262 11.58 -10.07 22.10
N ARG A 263 11.38 -11.20 22.79
CA ARG A 263 12.16 -11.62 23.96
C ARG A 263 12.72 -13.02 23.76
N TRP A 264 14.01 -13.17 24.05
CA TRP A 264 14.66 -14.47 24.15
C TRP A 264 14.44 -15.07 25.53
N VAL A 265 14.04 -16.34 25.56
CA VAL A 265 13.81 -17.12 26.78
C VAL A 265 14.62 -18.41 26.69
N ALA A 266 15.50 -18.63 27.67
CA ALA A 266 16.19 -19.91 27.81
C ALA A 266 15.26 -20.90 28.51
N VAL A 267 15.03 -22.05 27.87
CA VAL A 267 14.16 -23.11 28.37
C VAL A 267 14.92 -24.42 28.34
N ARG A 268 14.80 -25.20 29.41
CA ARG A 268 15.38 -26.53 29.53
C ARG A 268 14.28 -27.57 29.47
N LEU A 269 14.48 -28.57 28.63
CA LEU A 269 13.69 -29.79 28.66
C LEU A 269 14.43 -30.84 29.48
N GLN A 270 13.73 -31.47 30.41
CA GLN A 270 14.28 -32.47 31.31
C GLN A 270 13.48 -33.77 31.26
N VAL A 271 14.19 -34.89 31.19
CA VAL A 271 13.61 -36.25 31.21
C VAL A 271 14.35 -37.10 32.24
N PRO A 272 13.70 -38.02 32.97
CA PRO A 272 14.39 -38.95 33.86
C PRO A 272 15.46 -39.77 33.11
N TYR A 273 16.64 -39.92 33.70
CA TYR A 273 17.70 -40.71 33.09
C TYR A 273 17.28 -42.19 32.96
N GLY A 274 17.52 -42.79 31.79
CA GLY A 274 17.14 -44.17 31.50
C GLY A 274 15.69 -44.39 31.05
N ALA A 275 14.83 -43.37 31.05
CA ALA A 275 13.45 -43.48 30.58
C ALA A 275 13.32 -43.57 29.05
N VAL A 276 14.34 -43.14 28.30
CA VAL A 276 14.29 -43.00 26.85
C VAL A 276 15.57 -43.55 26.23
N SER A 277 15.46 -44.26 25.11
CA SER A 277 16.60 -44.83 24.39
C SER A 277 17.51 -43.75 23.80
N ALA A 278 18.81 -44.05 23.68
CA ALA A 278 19.78 -43.16 23.02
C ALA A 278 19.37 -42.82 21.58
N GLY A 279 19.48 -41.55 21.20
CA GLY A 279 19.05 -41.07 19.88
C GLY A 279 18.43 -39.67 19.88
N SER A 280 17.89 -39.28 18.72
CA SER A 280 17.16 -38.02 18.53
C SER A 280 15.66 -38.27 18.55
N HIS A 281 14.97 -37.66 19.50
CA HIS A 281 13.52 -37.77 19.67
C HIS A 281 12.85 -36.46 19.26
N THR A 282 11.71 -36.54 18.59
CA THR A 282 10.94 -35.34 18.23
C THR A 282 10.11 -34.90 19.43
N VAL A 283 10.22 -33.63 19.80
CA VAL A 283 9.41 -32.99 20.84
C VAL A 283 8.74 -31.75 20.27
N HIS A 284 7.59 -31.39 20.83
CA HIS A 284 6.82 -30.22 20.42
C HIS A 284 6.71 -29.26 21.59
N PHE A 285 7.19 -28.03 21.41
CA PHE A 285 6.90 -26.95 22.34
C PHE A 285 5.51 -26.42 22.05
N ALA A 286 4.65 -26.39 23.06
CA ALA A 286 3.34 -25.75 23.01
C ALA A 286 3.37 -24.47 23.84
N ILE A 287 3.30 -23.32 23.18
CA ILE A 287 3.27 -22.00 23.80
C ILE A 287 1.82 -21.50 23.75
N ARG A 288 1.25 -21.22 24.93
CA ARG A 288 -0.14 -20.77 25.08
C ARG A 288 -0.18 -19.41 25.77
N GLU A 289 -1.06 -18.54 25.30
CA GLU A 289 -1.40 -17.30 25.99
C GLU A 289 -2.18 -17.58 27.28
N GLU A 290 -1.77 -16.95 28.38
CA GLU A 290 -2.41 -17.08 29.69
C GLU A 290 -3.76 -16.34 29.67
N GLY A 291 -4.85 -17.10 29.45
CA GLY A 291 -6.20 -16.55 29.23
C GLY A 291 -7.06 -17.35 28.25
N GLY A 292 -6.54 -18.44 27.67
CA GLY A 292 -7.28 -19.29 26.72
C GLY A 292 -7.27 -18.76 25.28
N GLY A 293 -6.32 -17.89 24.96
CA GLY A 293 -6.12 -17.31 23.63
C GLY A 293 -5.39 -18.24 22.67
N ALA A 294 -4.57 -17.67 21.80
CA ALA A 294 -3.90 -18.42 20.75
C ALA A 294 -2.86 -19.41 21.31
N GLN A 295 -2.70 -20.55 20.62
CA GLN A 295 -1.67 -21.54 20.87
C GLN A 295 -0.80 -21.69 19.61
N VAL A 296 0.52 -21.70 19.80
CA VAL A 296 1.49 -22.02 18.76
C VAL A 296 2.26 -23.26 19.18
N SER A 297 2.44 -24.21 18.26
CA SER A 297 3.23 -25.41 18.47
C SER A 297 4.44 -25.41 17.54
N GLU A 298 5.63 -25.56 18.10
CA GLU A 298 6.89 -25.57 17.37
C GLU A 298 7.64 -26.88 17.57
N LYS A 299 8.18 -27.43 16.49
CA LYS A 299 8.89 -28.72 16.49
C LYS A 299 10.35 -28.54 16.90
N ALA A 300 10.83 -29.40 17.77
CA ALA A 300 12.24 -29.48 18.16
C ALA A 300 12.72 -30.94 18.27
N ALA A 301 14.03 -31.12 18.37
CA ALA A 301 14.66 -32.41 18.60
C ALA A 301 15.31 -32.45 19.99
N PHE A 302 15.02 -33.50 20.75
CA PHE A 302 15.61 -33.83 22.04
C PHE A 302 16.67 -34.91 21.84
N LEU A 303 17.89 -34.66 22.28
CA LEU A 303 19.02 -35.57 22.08
C LEU A 303 19.34 -36.32 23.37
N VAL A 304 19.36 -37.65 23.27
CA VAL A 304 19.82 -38.56 24.31
C VAL A 304 21.20 -39.09 23.92
N PRO A 305 22.25 -38.82 24.70
CA PRO A 305 23.60 -39.32 24.42
C PRO A 305 23.63 -40.86 24.48
N ARG A 306 24.54 -41.45 23.69
CA ARG A 306 24.80 -42.90 23.69
C ARG A 306 25.67 -43.30 24.87
#